data_AF-A0A2D8V9J0-F1
#
_entry.id   AF-A0A2D8V9J0-F1
#
_cell.length_a   1.000
_cell.length_b   1.000
_cell.length_c   1.000
_cell.angle_alpha   90.00
_cell.angle_beta   90.00
_cell.angle_gamma   90.00
#
_symmetry.space_group_name_H-M   'P 1'
#
loop_
_entity.id
_entity.type
_entity.pdbx_description
1 polymer ?
#
loop_
_entity_poly.entity_id
_entity_poly.type
_entity_poly.pdbx_seq_one_letter_code
_entity_poly.pdbx_strand_id
1 'polypeptide(L)'
;FKYINDENLKIYINSITRTNTNKSLDISFPNDWEYQIYKSGITDDNFIWKNIKNITVPTLIVRAKDSNTFFESAEKEISKKNNQNIEFISLENCSHLFPLEIPEKISKIISDYIN
;
A
#
# COMPACT_ATOMS: atom_id res chain seq x y z
N PHE A 1 -6.41 -11.19 6.08
CA PHE A 1 -5.73 -12.43 5.66
C PHE A 1 -6.57 -13.39 4.82
N LYS A 2 -7.89 -13.18 4.63
CA LYS A 2 -8.77 -14.12 3.89
C LYS A 2 -8.23 -14.55 2.51
N TYR A 3 -7.55 -13.64 1.80
CA TYR A 3 -7.05 -13.89 0.44
C TYR A 3 -5.53 -14.14 0.38
N ILE A 4 -4.82 -14.12 1.51
CA ILE A 4 -3.39 -14.43 1.56
C ILE A 4 -3.25 -15.94 1.76
N ASN A 5 -2.60 -16.62 0.83
CA ASN A 5 -2.33 -18.05 0.97
C ASN A 5 -1.30 -18.32 2.08
N ASP A 6 -1.20 -19.56 2.55
CA ASP A 6 -0.33 -19.93 3.67
C ASP A 6 1.15 -19.69 3.40
N GLU A 7 1.59 -19.81 2.14
CA GLU A 7 2.97 -19.59 1.75
C GLU A 7 3.35 -18.11 1.90
N ASN A 8 2.57 -17.22 1.30
CA ASN A 8 2.75 -15.78 1.39
C ASN A 8 2.57 -15.28 2.83
N LEU A 9 1.63 -15.86 3.59
CA LEU A 9 1.44 -15.52 5.00
C LEU A 9 2.67 -15.90 5.83
N LYS A 10 3.28 -17.07 5.58
CA LYS A 10 4.53 -17.47 6.25
C LYS A 10 5.68 -16.55 5.88
N ILE A 11 5.82 -16.17 4.60
CA ILE A 11 6.83 -15.19 4.16
C ILE A 11 6.65 -13.87 4.91
N TYR A 12 5.41 -13.38 5.01
CA TYR A 12 5.10 -12.15 5.75
C TYR A 12 5.45 -12.28 7.24
N ILE A 13 5.01 -13.34 7.93
CA ILE A 13 5.31 -13.55 9.36
C ILE A 13 6.82 -13.62 9.59
N ASN A 14 7.54 -14.38 8.75
CA ASN A 14 8.99 -14.54 8.88
C ASN A 14 9.78 -13.26 8.58
N SER A 15 9.22 -12.32 7.83
CA SER A 15 9.88 -11.03 7.56
C SER A 15 9.66 -10.01 8.68
N ILE A 16 8.51 -10.07 9.37
CA ILE A 16 8.15 -9.11 10.43
C ILE A 16 8.46 -9.61 11.85
N THR A 17 8.85 -10.87 12.02
CA THR A 17 9.17 -11.45 13.32
C THR A 17 10.57 -12.06 13.35
N ARG A 18 11.17 -12.11 14.54
CA ARG A 18 12.41 -12.84 14.81
C ARG A 18 12.26 -13.68 16.07
N THR A 19 12.80 -14.89 16.03
CA THR A 19 12.86 -15.76 17.21
C THR A 19 14.20 -15.58 17.90
N ASN A 20 14.17 -15.20 19.17
CA ASN A 20 15.36 -15.03 20.00
C ASN A 20 15.94 -16.38 20.45
N THR A 21 17.17 -16.36 20.97
CA THR A 21 17.87 -17.55 21.49
C THR A 21 17.12 -18.25 22.62
N ASN A 22 16.35 -17.48 23.41
CA ASN A 22 15.47 -17.97 24.48
C ASN A 22 14.09 -18.45 23.99
N LYS A 23 13.87 -18.55 22.67
CA LYS A 23 12.60 -18.88 22.01
C LYS A 23 11.47 -17.83 22.17
N SER A 24 11.77 -16.62 22.64
CA SER A 24 10.80 -15.52 22.59
C SER A 24 10.63 -15.03 21.15
N LEU A 25 9.47 -14.44 20.85
CA LEU A 25 9.16 -13.85 19.55
C LEU A 25 9.17 -12.33 19.68
N ASP A 26 10.00 -11.67 18.88
CA ASP A 26 10.02 -10.22 18.76
C ASP A 26 9.55 -9.80 17.38
N ILE A 27 9.04 -8.58 17.28
CA ILE A 27 8.83 -7.89 16.00
C ILE A 27 10.20 -7.40 15.50
N SER A 28 10.45 -7.52 14.19
CA SER A 28 11.73 -7.14 13.57
C SER A 28 11.88 -5.63 13.36
N PHE A 29 10.78 -4.87 13.43
CA PHE A 29 10.77 -3.42 13.25
C PHE A 29 11.32 -2.66 14.48
N PRO A 30 12.13 -1.61 14.28
CA PRO A 30 12.58 -0.75 15.38
C PRO A 30 11.43 0.05 16.00
N ASN A 31 11.35 0.08 17.34
CA ASN A 31 10.33 0.84 18.07
C ASN A 31 10.31 2.33 17.69
N ASP A 32 11.49 2.94 17.46
CA ASP A 32 11.58 4.34 17.09
C ASP A 32 10.92 4.62 15.72
N TRP A 33 11.00 3.66 14.79
CA TRP A 33 10.37 3.77 13.48
C TRP A 33 8.85 3.74 13.59
N GLU A 34 8.31 2.82 14.38
CA GLU A 34 6.87 2.75 14.67
C GLU A 34 6.38 4.04 15.35
N TYR A 35 7.11 4.54 16.34
CA TYR A 35 6.80 5.81 16.99
C TYR A 35 6.75 6.99 16.00
N GLN A 36 7.70 7.07 15.05
CA GLN A 36 7.67 8.13 14.04
C GLN A 36 6.41 8.05 13.16
N ILE A 37 5.98 6.86 12.73
CA ILE A 37 4.75 6.70 11.94
C ILE A 37 3.54 7.29 12.67
N TYR A 38 3.38 6.96 13.96
CA TYR A 38 2.27 7.49 14.75
C TYR A 38 2.41 8.99 15.02
N LYS A 39 3.63 9.48 15.20
CA LYS A 39 3.90 10.90 15.48
C LYS A 39 3.66 11.79 14.27
N SER A 40 4.10 11.38 13.08
CA SER A 40 4.01 12.18 11.85
C SER A 40 2.88 11.74 10.92
N GLY A 41 2.12 10.70 11.29
CA GLY A 41 0.98 10.26 10.50
C GLY A 41 -0.02 11.40 10.32
N ILE A 42 -0.47 11.60 9.08
CA ILE A 42 -1.54 12.55 8.70
C ILE A 42 -1.16 14.04 8.86
N THR A 43 0.01 14.38 9.42
CA THR A 43 0.40 15.78 9.65
C THR A 43 0.46 16.60 8.36
N ASP A 44 0.84 15.97 7.26
CA ASP A 44 0.98 16.62 5.95
C ASP A 44 -0.21 16.38 5.00
N ASP A 45 -1.31 15.80 5.46
CA ASP A 45 -2.43 15.40 4.60
C ASP A 45 -2.99 16.62 3.82
N ASN A 46 -3.19 17.75 4.51
CA ASN A 46 -3.61 19.00 3.90
C ASN A 46 -2.64 19.51 2.82
N PHE A 47 -1.33 19.33 3.02
CA PHE A 47 -0.32 19.72 2.04
C PHE A 47 -0.39 18.80 0.82
N ILE A 48 -0.47 17.49 1.02
CA ILE A 48 -0.56 16.48 -0.04
C ILE A 48 -1.79 16.75 -0.94
N TRP A 49 -2.98 16.89 -0.36
CA TRP A 49 -4.22 17.09 -1.12
C TRP A 49 -4.26 18.41 -1.91
N LYS A 50 -3.55 19.44 -1.43
CA LYS A 50 -3.41 20.72 -2.16
C LYS A 50 -2.44 20.62 -3.34
N ASN A 51 -1.44 19.74 -3.24
CA ASN A 51 -0.33 19.65 -4.18
C ASN A 51 -0.38 18.43 -5.11
N ILE A 52 -1.34 17.52 -4.94
CA ILE A 52 -1.44 16.30 -5.78
C ILE A 52 -1.54 16.58 -7.29
N LYS A 53 -2.08 17.74 -7.68
CA LYS A 53 -2.13 18.21 -9.08
C LYS A 53 -0.76 18.56 -9.68
N ASN A 54 0.25 18.70 -8.84
CA ASN A 54 1.62 19.05 -9.24
C ASN A 54 2.46 17.81 -9.57
N ILE A 55 1.91 16.60 -9.49
CA ILE A 55 2.59 15.38 -9.91
C ILE A 55 2.68 15.39 -11.44
N THR A 56 3.89 15.55 -11.97
CA THR A 56 4.17 15.64 -13.42
C THR A 56 4.69 14.36 -14.03
N VAL A 57 5.03 13.37 -13.20
CA VAL A 57 5.53 12.07 -13.67
C VAL A 57 4.38 11.11 -13.90
N PRO A 58 4.50 10.19 -14.88
CA PRO A 58 3.55 9.08 -15.02
C PRO A 58 3.41 8.36 -13.68
N THR A 59 2.17 8.29 -13.18
CA THR A 59 1.84 7.71 -11.88
C THR A 59 0.68 6.74 -12.02
N LEU A 60 0.89 5.50 -11.60
CA LEU A 60 -0.18 4.51 -11.49
C LEU A 60 -0.60 4.34 -10.03
N ILE A 61 -1.88 4.56 -9.73
CA ILE A 61 -2.50 4.25 -8.44
C ILE A 61 -3.29 2.96 -8.56
N VAL A 62 -2.80 1.92 -7.90
CA VAL A 62 -3.49 0.63 -7.78
C VAL A 62 -4.21 0.58 -6.43
N ARG A 63 -5.52 0.33 -6.45
CA ARG A 63 -6.32 0.18 -5.22
C ARG A 63 -7.14 -1.10 -5.24
N ALA A 64 -7.45 -1.61 -4.06
CA ALA A 64 -8.51 -2.61 -3.90
C ALA A 64 -9.87 -1.92 -3.81
N LYS A 65 -10.85 -2.41 -4.57
CA LYS A 65 -12.18 -1.81 -4.72
C LYS A 65 -12.93 -1.70 -3.40
N ASP A 66 -12.86 -2.77 -2.61
CA ASP A 66 -13.58 -2.94 -1.33
C ASP A 66 -12.69 -2.62 -0.11
N SER A 67 -11.63 -1.82 -0.32
CA SER A 67 -10.70 -1.42 0.73
C SER A 67 -11.21 -0.23 1.54
N ASN A 68 -10.87 -0.22 2.83
CA ASN A 68 -11.06 0.91 3.74
C ASN A 68 -9.82 1.79 3.91
N THR A 69 -8.73 1.53 3.18
CA THR A 69 -7.47 2.29 3.26
C THR A 69 -7.41 3.40 2.22
N PHE A 70 -7.83 3.11 0.99
CA PHE A 70 -7.89 4.09 -0.09
C PHE A 70 -9.26 3.99 -0.78
N PHE A 71 -10.13 4.95 -0.46
CA PHE A 71 -11.53 4.94 -0.88
C PHE A 71 -11.72 5.42 -2.33
N GLU A 72 -12.82 5.01 -2.95
CA GLU A 72 -13.23 5.55 -4.26
C GLU A 72 -13.43 7.08 -4.23
N SER A 73 -13.81 7.65 -3.08
CA SER A 73 -13.91 9.11 -2.92
C SER A 73 -12.56 9.81 -3.08
N ALA A 74 -11.47 9.19 -2.63
CA ALA A 74 -10.11 9.70 -2.80
C ALA A 74 -9.72 9.70 -4.29
N GLU A 75 -9.95 8.61 -5.01
CA GLU A 75 -9.78 8.53 -6.46
C GLU A 75 -10.56 9.65 -7.17
N LYS A 76 -11.86 9.78 -6.88
CA LYS A 76 -12.72 10.82 -7.46
C LYS A 76 -12.18 12.23 -7.21
N GLU A 77 -11.64 12.48 -6.02
CA GLU A 77 -11.09 13.79 -5.66
C GLU A 77 -9.78 14.09 -6.39
N ILE A 78 -8.92 13.08 -6.61
CA ILE A 78 -7.71 13.22 -7.43
C ILE A 78 -8.09 13.50 -8.89
N SER A 79 -9.04 12.74 -9.43
CA SER A 79 -9.49 12.90 -10.82
C SER A 79 -10.08 14.29 -11.11
N LYS A 80 -10.80 14.89 -10.15
CA LYS A 80 -11.31 16.28 -10.26
C LYS A 80 -10.20 17.33 -10.34
N LYS A 81 -9.01 17.05 -9.81
CA LYS A 81 -7.88 17.98 -9.80
C LYS A 81 -7.13 17.99 -11.15
N ASN A 82 -7.70 17.36 -12.18
CA ASN A 82 -7.24 17.33 -13.57
C ASN A 82 -5.79 16.86 -13.71
N ASN A 83 -5.39 15.84 -12.95
CA ASN A 83 -4.06 15.28 -13.06
C ASN A 83 -4.03 14.20 -14.15
N GLN A 84 -3.70 14.62 -15.37
CA GLN A 84 -3.64 13.74 -16.55
C GLN A 84 -2.52 12.69 -16.48
N ASN A 85 -1.55 12.85 -15.57
CA ASN A 85 -0.43 11.93 -15.41
C ASN A 85 -0.73 10.79 -14.43
N ILE A 86 -1.92 10.77 -13.83
CA ILE A 86 -2.32 9.76 -12.84
C ILE A 86 -3.33 8.82 -13.47
N GLU A 87 -2.98 7.55 -13.54
CA GLU A 87 -3.84 6.44 -13.95
C GLU A 87 -4.31 5.64 -12.73
N PHE A 88 -5.49 5.03 -12.84
CA PHE A 88 -6.10 4.25 -11.75
C PHE A 88 -6.43 2.83 -12.20
N ILE A 89 -6.07 1.87 -11.36
CA ILE A 89 -6.55 0.49 -11.48
C ILE A 89 -7.25 0.10 -10.18
N SER A 90 -8.52 -0.29 -10.31
CA SER A 90 -9.32 -0.82 -9.21
C SER A 90 -9.39 -2.34 -9.29
N LEU A 91 -8.85 -3.02 -8.28
CA LEU A 91 -8.80 -4.47 -8.18
C LEU A 91 -9.98 -4.99 -7.37
N GLU A 92 -10.67 -5.99 -7.90
CA GLU A 92 -11.74 -6.70 -7.19
C GLU A 92 -11.20 -7.94 -6.47
N ASN A 93 -11.97 -8.46 -5.51
CA ASN A 93 -11.67 -9.71 -4.82
C ASN A 93 -10.32 -9.74 -4.08
N CYS A 94 -9.87 -8.58 -3.59
CA CYS A 94 -8.66 -8.44 -2.78
C CYS A 94 -8.88 -7.35 -1.71
N SER A 95 -8.05 -7.37 -0.67
CA SER A 95 -8.05 -6.37 0.39
C SER A 95 -6.96 -5.31 0.17
N HIS A 96 -6.78 -4.39 1.13
CA HIS A 96 -5.65 -3.45 1.10
C HIS A 96 -4.27 -4.13 1.14
N LEU A 97 -4.21 -5.42 1.49
CA LEU A 97 -2.99 -6.24 1.46
C LEU A 97 -2.82 -6.97 0.12
N PHE A 98 -3.47 -6.52 -0.95
CA PHE A 98 -3.40 -7.15 -2.28
C PHE A 98 -1.99 -7.47 -2.80
N PRO A 99 -0.91 -6.72 -2.46
CA PRO A 99 0.44 -7.12 -2.88
C PRO A 99 0.89 -8.47 -2.32
N LEU A 100 0.37 -8.86 -1.15
CA LEU A 100 0.63 -10.17 -0.52
C LEU A 100 -0.38 -11.25 -0.95
N GLU A 101 -1.55 -10.84 -1.45
CA GLU A 101 -2.63 -11.75 -1.85
C GLU A 101 -2.44 -12.26 -3.29
N ILE A 102 -2.06 -11.36 -4.21
CA ILE A 102 -1.96 -11.63 -5.65
C ILE A 102 -0.63 -11.11 -6.23
N PRO A 103 0.53 -11.49 -5.66
CA PRO A 103 1.83 -10.88 -5.96
C PRO A 103 2.21 -10.93 -7.45
N GLU A 104 1.95 -12.05 -8.14
CA GLU A 104 2.26 -12.20 -9.57
C GLU A 104 1.47 -11.21 -10.44
N LYS A 105 0.16 -11.05 -10.15
CA LYS A 105 -0.70 -10.10 -10.85
C LYS A 105 -0.23 -8.66 -10.63
N ILE A 106 0.18 -8.32 -9.40
CA ILE A 106 0.69 -6.99 -9.08
C ILE A 106 2.03 -6.73 -9.77
N SER A 107 2.95 -7.70 -9.74
CA SER A 107 4.22 -7.61 -10.44
C SER A 107 4.01 -7.39 -11.95
N LYS A 108 3.04 -8.07 -12.55
CA LYS A 108 2.68 -7.87 -13.96
C LYS A 108 2.14 -6.47 -14.21
N ILE A 109 1.19 -5.99 -13.41
CA ILE A 109 0.64 -4.62 -13.54
C ILE A 109 1.75 -3.56 -13.48
N ILE A 110 2.68 -3.70 -12.53
CA ILE A 110 3.81 -2.76 -12.39
C ILE A 110 4.73 -2.84 -13.61
N SER A 111 5.05 -4.06 -14.06
CA SER A 111 5.94 -4.26 -15.22
C SER A 111 5.32 -3.72 -16.50
N ASP A 112 4.03 -3.98 -16.73
CA ASP A 112 3.29 -3.49 -17.90
C ASP A 112 3.17 -1.96 -17.91
N TYR A 113 3.23 -1.30 -16.74
CA TYR A 113 3.18 0.16 -16.63
C TYR A 113 4.52 0.85 -16.88
N ILE A 114 5.62 0.18 -16.52
CA ILE A 114 6.98 0.74 -16.63
C ILE A 114 7.54 0.57 -18.05
N ASN A 115 7.13 -0.48 -18.77
CA ASN A 115 7.59 -0.80 -20.13
C ASN A 115 6.76 -0.10 -21.20
#